data_AF-A0A397NNK9-F1
#
_entry.id   AF-A0A397NNK9-F1
#
_cell.length_a   1.000
_cell.length_b   1.000
_cell.length_c   1.000
_cell.angle_alpha   90.00
_cell.angle_beta   90.00
_cell.angle_gamma   90.00
#
_symmetry.space_group_name_H-M   'P 1'
#
loop_
_entity.id
_entity.type
_entity.pdbx_description
1 polymer ?
#
loop_
_entity_poly.entity_id
_entity_poly.type
_entity_poly.pdbx_seq_one_letter_code
_entity_poly.pdbx_strand_id
1 'polypeptide(L)' 'MGEVVNLRRARKAKARAERDATAAANRAAFGRTRAEKASAKAEIDRRERNLDGNKREP' A
#
# COMPACT_ATOMS: atom_id res chain seq x y z
N MET A 1 33.74 10.05 28.37
CA MET A 1 32.83 8.89 28.26
C MET A 1 32.22 8.92 26.87
N GLY A 2 32.60 7.99 26.00
CA GLY A 2 32.08 7.93 24.62
C GLY A 2 30.82 7.10 24.58
N GLU A 3 29.73 7.67 24.06
CA GLU A 3 28.48 6.95 23.90
C GLU A 3 28.63 5.89 22.80
N VAL A 4 28.54 4.61 23.16
CA VAL A 4 28.67 3.50 22.21
C VAL A 4 27.37 3.37 21.42
N VAL A 5 27.31 4.02 20.25
CA VAL A 5 26.15 3.95 19.37
C VAL A 5 26.16 2.65 18.57
N ASN A 6 25.09 1.87 18.69
CA ASN A 6 24.91 0.67 17.89
C ASN A 6 24.57 1.02 16.43
N LEU A 7 25.59 0.97 15.57
CA LEU A 7 25.46 1.30 14.14
C LEU A 7 24.45 0.43 13.39
N ARG A 8 24.23 -0.82 13.81
CA ARG A 8 23.22 -1.70 13.21
C ARG A 8 21.81 -1.16 13.47
N ARG A 9 21.52 -0.70 14.69
CA ARG A 9 20.23 -0.07 15.03
C ARG A 9 20.04 1.23 14.25
N ALA A 10 21.07 2.06 14.17
CA ALA A 10 21.04 3.31 13.40
C ALA A 10 20.74 3.08 11.91
N ARG A 11 21.44 2.13 11.27
CA ARG A 11 21.17 1.74 9.87
C ARG A 11 19.76 1.22 9.68
N LYS A 12 19.25 0.39 10.60
CA LYS A 12 17.87 -0.13 10.52
C LYS A 12 16.82 0.97 10.69
N ALA A 13 17.08 1.98 11.53
CA ALA A 13 16.21 3.14 11.67
C ALA A 13 16.19 3.96 10.37
N LYS A 14 17.36 4.26 9.80
CA LYS A 14 17.47 4.96 8.51
C LYS A 14 16.72 4.25 7.39
N ALA A 15 16.91 2.94 7.25
CA ALA A 15 16.21 2.15 6.24
C ALA A 15 14.69 2.10 6.44
N ARG A 16 14.18 2.27 7.68
CA ARG A 16 12.74 2.40 7.93
C ARG A 16 12.24 3.79 7.50
N ALA A 17 12.94 4.85 7.89
CA ALA A 17 12.59 6.22 7.49
C ALA A 17 12.56 6.39 5.97
N GLU A 18 13.53 5.83 5.24
CA GLU A 18 13.57 5.87 3.77
C GLU A 18 12.36 5.14 3.14
N ARG A 19 11.95 4.00 3.69
CA ARG A 19 10.75 3.28 3.25
C ARG A 19 9.47 4.05 3.52
N ASP A 20 9.38 4.73 4.66
CA ASP A 20 8.21 5.53 5.00
C ASP A 20 8.11 6.77 4.11
N ALA A 21 9.22 7.43 3.81
CA ALA A 21 9.30 8.56 2.89
C ALA A 21 8.91 8.17 1.46
N THR A 22 9.45 7.05 0.95
CA THR A 22 9.07 6.53 -0.37
C THR A 22 7.60 6.11 -0.42
N ALA A 23 7.06 5.52 0.66
CA ALA A 23 5.64 5.23 0.76
C ALA A 23 4.79 6.51 0.72
N ALA A 24 5.17 7.56 1.46
CA ALA A 24 4.48 8.84 1.43
C ALA A 24 4.53 9.50 0.04
N ALA A 25 5.69 9.51 -0.61
CA ALA A 25 5.86 10.00 -1.97
C ALA A 25 4.97 9.23 -2.96
N ASN A 26 4.90 7.91 -2.85
CA ASN A 26 4.02 7.10 -3.69
C ASN A 26 2.52 7.35 -3.43
N ARG A 27 2.12 7.63 -2.18
CA ARG A 27 0.73 8.04 -1.86
C ARG A 27 0.39 9.36 -2.52
N ALA A 28 1.30 10.34 -2.50
CA ALA A 28 1.11 11.64 -3.15
C ALA A 28 1.13 11.52 -4.69
N ALA A 29 2.10 10.80 -5.24
CA ALA A 29 2.30 10.69 -6.70
C ALA A 29 1.23 9.87 -7.40
N PHE A 30 0.79 8.76 -6.79
CA PHE A 30 -0.18 7.85 -7.42
C PHE A 30 -1.60 8.01 -6.88
N GLY A 31 -1.80 8.86 -5.85
CA GLY A 31 -3.11 9.24 -5.30
C GLY A 31 -3.93 8.10 -4.69
N ARG A 32 -3.46 6.84 -4.77
CA ARG A 32 -4.13 5.66 -4.24
C ARG A 32 -3.17 4.77 -3.49
N THR A 33 -3.46 4.54 -2.21
CA THR A 33 -2.82 3.56 -1.36
C THR A 33 -3.11 2.13 -1.84
N ARG A 34 -2.31 1.16 -1.38
CA ARG A 34 -2.59 -0.26 -1.64
C ARG A 34 -3.96 -0.70 -1.10
N ALA A 35 -4.37 -0.16 0.04
CA ALA A 35 -5.66 -0.45 0.65
C ALA A 35 -6.83 0.03 -0.24
N GLU A 36 -6.74 1.25 -0.77
CA GLU A 36 -7.75 1.81 -1.67
C GLU A 36 -7.79 1.07 -3.02
N LYS A 37 -6.65 0.64 -3.54
CA LYS A 37 -6.61 -0.23 -4.74
C LYS A 37 -7.29 -1.57 -4.47
N ALA A 38 -7.05 -2.17 -3.30
CA ALA A 38 -7.66 -3.44 -2.93
C ALA A 38 -9.18 -3.32 -2.73
N SER A 39 -9.65 -2.24 -2.07
CA SER A 39 -11.08 -2.00 -1.89
C SER A 39 -11.78 -1.74 -3.23
N ALA A 40 -11.18 -0.92 -4.11
CA ALA A 40 -11.71 -0.66 -5.44
C ALA A 40 -11.79 -1.95 -6.27
N LYS A 41 -10.75 -2.80 -6.22
CA LYS A 41 -10.77 -4.09 -6.89
C LYS A 41 -11.88 -5.00 -6.35
N ALA A 42 -12.02 -5.11 -5.04
CA ALA A 42 -13.08 -5.92 -4.43
C ALA A 42 -14.49 -5.41 -4.78
N GLU A 43 -14.66 -4.10 -4.96
CA GLU A 43 -15.91 -3.50 -5.40
C GLU A 43 -16.21 -3.80 -6.87
N ILE A 44 -15.20 -3.71 -7.75
CA ILE A 44 -15.30 -4.10 -9.16
C ILE A 44 -15.67 -5.58 -9.26
N ASP A 45 -14.92 -6.46 -8.59
CA ASP A 45 -15.15 -7.91 -8.61
C ASP A 45 -16.55 -8.27 -8.05
N ARG A 46 -17.12 -7.44 -7.15
CA ARG A 46 -18.50 -7.61 -6.67
C ARG A 46 -19.52 -7.16 -7.72
N ARG A 47 -19.29 -6.01 -8.37
CA ARG A 47 -20.15 -5.49 -9.44
C ARG A 47 -20.17 -6.45 -10.62
N GLU A 48 -19.03 -6.98 -11.04
CA GLU A 48 -18.93 -7.98 -12.10
C GLU A 48 -19.74 -9.23 -11.79
N ARG A 49 -19.56 -9.81 -10.59
CA ARG A 49 -20.36 -10.97 -10.15
C ARG A 49 -21.86 -10.69 -10.13
N ASN A 50 -22.27 -9.50 -9.69
CA ASN A 50 -23.67 -9.11 -9.71
C ASN A 50 -24.19 -8.97 -11.15
N LEU A 51 -23.40 -8.40 -12.06
CA LEU A 51 -23.80 -8.26 -13.46
C LEU A 51 -23.87 -9.62 -14.15
N ASP A 52 -22.92 -10.52 -13.90
CA ASP A 52 -22.93 -11.87 -14.45
C ASP A 52 -24.09 -12.71 -13.90
N GLY A 53 -24.38 -12.63 -12.60
CA GLY A 53 -25.56 -13.30 -12.03
C GLY A 53 -26.90 -12.74 -12.51
N ASN A 54 -26.92 -11.49 -12.99
CA ASN A 54 -28.11 -10.84 -13.55
C ASN A 54 -28.18 -10.93 -15.08
N LYS A 55 -27.14 -11.46 -15.75
CA LYS A 55 -27.24 -11.78 -17.18
C LYS A 55 -28.16 -12.99 -17.33
N ARG A 56 -29.36 -12.73 -17.84
CA ARG A 56 -30.17 -13.77 -18.47
C ARG A 56 -29.56 -14.00 -19.85
N GLU A 57 -28.95 -15.17 -20.06
CA GLU A 57 -28.61 -15.61 -21.42
C GLU A 57 -29.89 -15.63 -22.28
N PRO A 58 -29.82 -15.20 -23.56
CA PRO A 58 -30.87 -15.48 -24.53
C PRO A 58 -30.97 -16.97 -24.87
#